data_AF-A0A4S8KYV5-F1
#
_entry.id   AF-A0A4S8KYV5-F1
#
_cell.length_a   1.000
_cell.length_b   1.000
_cell.length_c   1.000
_cell.angle_alpha   90.00
_cell.angle_beta   90.00
_cell.angle_gamma   90.00
#
_symmetry.space_group_name_H-M   'P 1'
#
loop_
_entity.id
_entity.type
_entity.pdbx_description
1 polymer ?
#
loop_
_entity_poly.entity_id
_entity_poly.type
_entity_poly.pdbx_seq_one_letter_code
_entity_poly.pdbx_strand_id
1 'polypeptide(L)'
;DYRDSRKVLLNIEYRLMLQMAPDYENLTLLQKVEVFEYALENTTGQDLYRVLWLKSKNSEHWLERRTTYTRSLAVNSMVGHILGLGDRHPSNILVERSTGKVINIDFGDCFEVAMMREKFPETVPFRLTRMLTHAMEVSGIEGSFRNTCEITMGVMRDNKESLM
;
A
#
# COMPACT_ATOMS: atom_id res chain seq x y z
N ASP A 1 -12.75 -12.20 -1.37
CA ASP A 1 -13.88 -11.69 -0.54
C ASP A 1 -14.64 -10.50 -1.13
N TYR A 2 -14.12 -9.26 -1.04
CA TYR A 2 -14.89 -8.08 -1.46
C TYR A 2 -15.27 -8.12 -2.94
N ARG A 3 -14.28 -8.34 -3.81
CA ARG A 3 -14.48 -8.42 -5.27
C ARG A 3 -15.42 -9.56 -5.65
N ASP A 4 -15.24 -10.74 -5.07
CA ASP A 4 -16.11 -11.91 -5.32
C ASP A 4 -17.57 -11.61 -4.96
N SER A 5 -17.82 -10.99 -3.80
CA SER A 5 -19.18 -10.62 -3.36
C SER A 5 -19.86 -9.61 -4.29
N ARG A 6 -19.08 -8.84 -5.06
CA ARG A 6 -19.53 -7.82 -6.00
C ARG A 6 -19.41 -8.26 -7.45
N LYS A 7 -19.04 -9.52 -7.71
CA LYS A 7 -18.78 -10.07 -9.05
C LYS A 7 -17.75 -9.26 -9.85
N VAL A 8 -16.81 -8.62 -9.16
CA VAL A 8 -15.67 -7.94 -9.78
C VAL A 8 -14.57 -8.97 -9.98
N LEU A 9 -13.98 -9.01 -11.17
CA LEU A 9 -12.87 -9.91 -11.47
C LEU A 9 -11.64 -9.55 -10.63
N LEU A 10 -11.00 -10.55 -10.02
CA LEU A 10 -9.85 -10.34 -9.13
C LEU A 10 -8.68 -9.65 -9.83
N ASN A 11 -8.44 -9.99 -11.10
CA ASN A 11 -7.34 -9.51 -11.91
C ASN A 11 -7.77 -8.47 -12.97
N ILE A 12 -8.85 -7.71 -12.71
CA ILE A 12 -9.40 -6.78 -13.71
C ILE A 12 -8.36 -5.76 -14.21
N GLU A 13 -7.53 -5.19 -13.33
CA GLU A 13 -6.47 -4.26 -13.72
C GLU A 13 -5.49 -4.91 -14.69
N TYR A 14 -4.99 -6.11 -14.35
CA TYR A 14 -4.05 -6.84 -15.19
C TYR A 14 -4.68 -7.27 -16.53
N ARG A 15 -5.96 -7.62 -16.54
CA ARG A 15 -6.69 -7.94 -17.78
C ARG A 15 -6.83 -6.72 -18.70
N LEU A 16 -7.09 -5.55 -18.15
CA LEU A 16 -7.14 -4.31 -18.93
C LEU A 16 -5.76 -3.97 -19.52
N MET A 17 -4.68 -4.18 -18.76
CA MET A 17 -3.32 -4.02 -19.26
C MET A 17 -3.04 -4.95 -20.44
N LEU A 18 -3.34 -6.25 -20.30
CA LEU A 18 -3.14 -7.23 -21.38
C LEU A 18 -4.07 -7.03 -22.58
N GLN A 19 -5.25 -6.46 -22.37
CA GLN A 19 -6.17 -6.10 -23.45
C GLN A 19 -5.61 -4.95 -24.29
N MET A 20 -4.94 -3.98 -23.67
CA MET A 20 -4.28 -2.88 -24.37
C MET A 20 -2.97 -3.33 -25.02
N ALA A 21 -2.16 -4.11 -24.30
CA ALA A 21 -0.89 -4.62 -24.78
C ALA A 21 -0.66 -6.07 -24.31
N PRO A 22 -0.93 -7.08 -25.17
CA PRO A 22 -0.75 -8.49 -24.85
C PRO A 22 0.69 -8.85 -24.44
N ASP A 23 1.69 -8.18 -25.03
CA ASP A 23 3.11 -8.40 -24.77
C ASP A 23 3.69 -7.43 -23.73
N TYR A 24 2.92 -7.13 -22.66
CA TYR A 24 3.30 -6.14 -21.64
C TYR A 24 4.72 -6.33 -21.08
N GLU A 25 5.18 -7.57 -20.91
CA GLU A 25 6.50 -7.87 -20.35
C GLU A 25 7.66 -7.34 -21.21
N ASN A 26 7.48 -7.33 -22.53
CA ASN A 26 8.49 -6.94 -23.52
C ASN A 26 8.49 -5.44 -23.84
N LEU A 27 7.55 -4.68 -23.28
CA LEU A 27 7.44 -3.24 -23.50
C LEU A 27 8.59 -2.47 -22.84
N THR A 28 8.96 -1.35 -23.47
CA THR A 28 9.87 -0.36 -22.88
C THR A 28 9.23 0.28 -21.63
N LEU A 29 10.04 0.92 -20.79
CA LEU A 29 9.54 1.54 -19.56
C LEU A 29 8.42 2.55 -19.83
N LEU A 30 8.57 3.41 -20.84
CA LEU A 30 7.56 4.42 -21.15
C LEU A 30 6.24 3.80 -21.61
N GLN A 31 6.30 2.76 -22.45
CA GLN A 31 5.12 2.01 -22.88
C GLN A 31 4.46 1.26 -21.70
N LYS A 32 5.25 0.73 -20.76
CA LYS A 32 4.72 0.11 -19.53
C LYS A 32 3.98 1.12 -18.66
N VAL A 33 4.47 2.35 -18.57
CA VAL A 33 3.80 3.44 -17.85
C VAL A 33 2.47 3.77 -18.52
N GLU A 34 2.44 3.94 -19.85
CA GLU A 34 1.20 4.22 -20.59
C GLU A 34 0.12 3.14 -20.38
N VAL A 35 0.50 1.86 -20.50
CA VAL A 35 -0.44 0.74 -20.28
C VAL A 35 -0.90 0.67 -18.82
N PHE A 36 -0.01 1.00 -17.88
CA PHE A 36 -0.33 1.06 -16.46
C PHE A 36 -1.34 2.19 -16.17
N GLU A 37 -1.09 3.40 -16.66
CA GLU A 37 -1.98 4.56 -16.54
C GLU A 37 -3.37 4.27 -17.14
N TYR A 38 -3.42 3.66 -18.32
CA TYR A 38 -4.68 3.21 -18.91
C TYR A 38 -5.49 2.31 -17.97
N ALA A 39 -4.85 1.30 -17.37
CA ALA A 39 -5.53 0.42 -16.42
C ALA A 39 -5.96 1.15 -15.13
N LEU A 40 -5.18 2.15 -14.70
CA LEU A 40 -5.52 2.98 -13.55
C LEU A 40 -6.76 3.84 -13.80
N GLU A 41 -6.87 4.47 -14.97
CA GLU A 41 -8.00 5.32 -15.35
C GLU A 41 -9.29 4.52 -15.54
N ASN A 42 -9.18 3.28 -16.03
CA ASN A 42 -10.32 2.41 -16.27
C ASN A 42 -10.79 1.62 -15.02
N THR A 43 -10.19 1.85 -13.86
CA THR A 43 -10.56 1.17 -12.60
C THR A 43 -10.61 2.14 -11.42
N THR A 44 -11.46 1.89 -10.44
CA THR A 44 -11.69 2.88 -9.35
C THR A 44 -10.65 2.85 -8.23
N GLY A 45 -10.11 1.67 -7.89
CA GLY A 45 -9.18 1.50 -6.76
C GLY A 45 -9.79 1.83 -5.39
N GLN A 46 -11.11 1.83 -5.25
CA GLN A 46 -11.80 2.19 -3.99
C GLN A 46 -12.14 0.97 -3.11
N ASP A 47 -11.69 -0.22 -3.47
CA ASP A 47 -12.12 -1.47 -2.83
C ASP A 47 -11.79 -1.48 -1.35
N LEU A 48 -10.57 -1.07 -0.99
CA LEU A 48 -10.13 -1.04 0.41
C LEU A 48 -10.92 -0.02 1.23
N TYR A 49 -11.15 1.18 0.70
CA TYR A 49 -12.01 2.20 1.31
C TYR A 49 -13.41 1.62 1.61
N ARG A 50 -14.01 0.95 0.62
CA ARG A 50 -15.34 0.34 0.75
C ARG A 50 -15.34 -0.80 1.75
N VAL A 51 -14.29 -1.61 1.82
CA VAL A 51 -14.16 -2.66 2.83
C VAL A 51 -14.05 -2.07 4.23
N LEU A 52 -13.24 -1.02 4.43
CA LEU A 52 -13.13 -0.35 5.73
C LEU A 52 -14.48 0.22 6.18
N TRP A 53 -15.23 0.80 5.26
CA TRP A 53 -16.61 1.26 5.51
C TRP A 53 -17.56 0.11 5.87
N LEU A 54 -17.66 -0.92 5.00
CA LEU A 54 -18.61 -2.03 5.16
C LEU A 54 -18.33 -2.90 6.39
N LYS A 55 -17.09 -2.92 6.88
CA LYS A 55 -16.71 -3.64 8.11
C LYS A 55 -16.89 -2.80 9.38
N SER A 56 -17.23 -1.53 9.26
CA SER A 56 -17.48 -0.66 10.41
C SER A 56 -18.91 -0.79 10.92
N LYS A 57 -19.10 -0.76 12.24
CA LYS A 57 -20.42 -0.91 12.87
C LYS A 57 -21.29 0.34 12.71
N ASN A 58 -20.68 1.52 12.76
CA ASN A 58 -21.30 2.83 12.63
C ASN A 58 -20.26 3.84 12.10
N SER A 59 -20.68 5.09 11.92
CA SER A 59 -19.83 6.17 11.36
C SER A 59 -18.66 6.56 12.25
N GLU A 60 -18.84 6.57 13.58
CA GLU A 60 -17.78 6.85 14.54
C GLU A 60 -16.69 5.78 14.51
N HIS A 61 -17.09 4.51 14.56
CA HIS A 61 -16.17 3.38 14.43
C HIS A 61 -15.44 3.39 13.09
N TRP A 62 -16.10 3.82 12.00
CA TRP A 62 -15.43 3.99 10.72
C TRP A 62 -14.33 5.06 10.77
N LEU A 63 -14.60 6.20 11.42
CA LEU A 63 -13.62 7.27 11.55
C LEU A 63 -12.41 6.82 12.39
N GLU A 64 -12.65 6.14 13.52
CA GLU A 64 -11.59 5.59 14.37
C GLU A 64 -10.77 4.53 13.63
N ARG A 65 -11.44 3.61 12.94
CA ARG A 65 -10.82 2.53 12.16
C ARG A 65 -9.96 3.09 11.02
N ARG A 66 -10.45 4.13 10.33
CA ARG A 66 -9.70 4.83 9.27
C ARG A 66 -8.48 5.59 9.80
N THR A 67 -8.62 6.22 10.97
CA THR A 67 -7.51 6.90 11.64
C THR A 67 -6.42 5.90 12.04
N THR A 68 -6.83 4.77 12.63
CA THR A 68 -5.93 3.67 13.03
C THR A 68 -5.23 3.07 11.82
N TYR A 69 -5.96 2.81 10.74
CA TYR A 69 -5.41 2.36 9.46
C TYR A 69 -4.32 3.32 8.95
N THR A 70 -4.64 4.61 8.86
CA THR A 70 -3.72 5.63 8.32
C THR A 70 -2.45 5.75 9.16
N ARG A 71 -2.59 5.81 10.49
CA ARG A 71 -1.45 5.94 11.42
C ARG A 71 -0.57 4.69 11.39
N SER A 72 -1.16 3.50 11.44
CA SER A 72 -0.40 2.24 11.40
C SER A 72 0.33 2.04 10.07
N LEU A 73 -0.30 2.41 8.95
CA LEU A 73 0.35 2.39 7.64
C LEU A 73 1.54 3.37 7.58
N ALA A 74 1.40 4.58 8.13
CA ALA A 74 2.48 5.57 8.19
C ALA A 74 3.67 5.08 9.04
N VAL A 75 3.40 4.56 10.23
CA VAL A 75 4.45 4.01 11.11
C VAL A 75 5.18 2.86 10.42
N ASN A 76 4.46 1.87 9.89
CA ASN A 76 5.06 0.74 9.18
C ASN A 76 5.85 1.19 7.93
N SER A 77 5.42 2.26 7.26
CA SER A 77 6.13 2.80 6.09
C SER A 77 7.48 3.39 6.47
N MET A 78 7.53 4.20 7.54
CA MET A 78 8.79 4.81 7.99
C MET A 78 9.72 3.78 8.61
N VAL A 79 9.20 2.90 9.47
CA VAL A 79 9.99 1.83 10.10
C VAL A 79 10.50 0.85 9.05
N GLY A 80 9.65 0.44 8.11
CA GLY A 80 10.02 -0.46 7.02
C GLY A 80 11.06 0.15 6.09
N HIS A 81 10.99 1.47 5.85
CA HIS A 81 12.01 2.17 5.07
C HIS A 81 13.38 2.12 5.75
N ILE A 82 13.45 2.44 7.06
CA ILE A 82 14.72 2.42 7.81
C ILE A 82 15.29 1.01 7.94
N LEU A 83 14.44 0.00 8.11
CA LEU A 83 14.85 -1.40 8.15
C LEU A 83 15.32 -1.92 6.77
N GLY A 84 14.98 -1.23 5.69
CA GLY A 84 15.19 -1.72 4.33
C GLY A 84 14.30 -2.94 4.01
N LEU A 85 13.07 -2.95 4.51
CA LEU A 85 12.11 -4.04 4.32
C LEU A 85 11.63 -4.09 2.85
N GLY A 86 11.89 -5.21 2.20
CA GLY A 86 11.48 -5.59 0.86
C GLY A 86 10.30 -6.57 0.82
N ASP A 87 10.03 -7.10 -0.36
CA ASP A 87 8.95 -8.04 -0.69
C ASP A 87 7.57 -7.67 -0.12
N ARG A 88 7.18 -6.42 -0.38
CA ARG A 88 5.98 -5.82 0.23
C ARG A 88 4.73 -6.11 -0.59
N HIS A 89 4.55 -7.32 -1.10
CA HIS A 89 3.38 -7.67 -1.88
C HIS A 89 2.09 -7.70 -1.02
N PRO A 90 0.88 -7.59 -1.61
CA PRO A 90 -0.36 -7.46 -0.82
C PRO A 90 -0.59 -8.56 0.21
N SER A 91 -0.09 -9.78 -0.02
CA SER A 91 -0.23 -10.88 0.94
C SER A 91 0.60 -10.69 2.22
N ASN A 92 1.63 -9.82 2.19
CA ASN A 92 2.48 -9.48 3.33
C ASN A 92 1.97 -8.25 4.09
N ILE A 93 0.87 -7.64 3.64
CA ILE A 93 0.25 -6.48 4.26
C ILE A 93 -1.16 -6.88 4.70
N LEU A 94 -1.31 -7.18 5.98
CA LEU A 94 -2.57 -7.57 6.58
C LEU A 94 -3.28 -6.37 7.19
N VAL A 95 -4.61 -6.41 7.20
CA VAL A 95 -5.45 -5.40 7.88
C VAL A 95 -6.30 -6.09 8.94
N GLU A 96 -6.16 -5.66 10.18
CA GLU A 96 -6.93 -6.21 11.28
C GLU A 96 -8.43 -5.92 11.11
N ARG A 97 -9.26 -6.97 11.27
CA ARG A 97 -10.69 -6.91 10.98
C ARG A 97 -11.50 -6.08 11.97
N SER A 98 -11.02 -5.93 13.21
CA SER A 98 -11.65 -5.12 14.26
C SER A 98 -11.20 -3.66 14.16
N THR A 99 -9.92 -3.39 14.40
CA THR A 99 -9.38 -2.02 14.58
C THR A 99 -8.99 -1.32 13.28
N GLY A 100 -8.73 -2.08 12.20
CA GLY A 100 -8.25 -1.54 10.93
C GLY A 100 -6.74 -1.29 10.90
N LYS A 101 -6.01 -1.70 11.94
CA LYS A 101 -4.55 -1.62 12.00
C LYS A 101 -3.90 -2.42 10.88
N VAL A 102 -2.91 -1.81 10.22
CA VAL A 102 -2.07 -2.46 9.22
C VAL A 102 -0.94 -3.21 9.92
N ILE A 103 -0.72 -4.46 9.50
CA ILE A 103 0.29 -5.36 10.04
C ILE A 103 1.11 -5.87 8.85
N ASN A 104 2.41 -5.59 8.87
CA ASN A 104 3.33 -6.21 7.94
C ASN A 104 3.79 -7.55 8.51
N ILE A 105 3.81 -8.58 7.68
CA ILE A 105 4.34 -9.89 8.00
C ILE A 105 5.47 -10.22 7.02
N ASP A 106 6.20 -11.29 7.33
CA ASP A 106 7.33 -11.78 6.54
C ASP A 106 8.47 -10.75 6.41
N PHE A 107 9.46 -10.90 7.28
CA PHE A 107 10.63 -10.02 7.34
C PHE A 107 11.87 -10.71 6.75
N GLY A 108 11.68 -11.69 5.86
CA GLY A 108 12.77 -12.42 5.21
C GLY A 108 13.70 -11.52 4.38
N ASP A 109 13.13 -10.51 3.71
CA ASP A 109 13.87 -9.55 2.88
C ASP A 109 14.09 -8.22 3.61
N CYS A 110 14.95 -8.20 4.63
CA CYS A 110 15.39 -6.95 5.28
C CYS A 110 16.72 -6.45 4.71
N PHE A 111 17.10 -5.21 5.05
CA PHE A 111 18.39 -4.61 4.67
C PHE A 111 18.60 -4.50 3.15
N GLU A 112 17.56 -4.09 2.43
CA GLU A 112 17.61 -3.75 1.00
C GLU A 112 17.94 -4.93 0.07
N VAL A 113 17.86 -6.17 0.56
CA VAL A 113 18.08 -7.39 -0.24
C VAL A 113 17.19 -7.42 -1.48
N ALA A 114 15.94 -6.97 -1.38
CA ALA A 114 15.01 -6.90 -2.52
C ALA A 114 15.41 -5.86 -3.59
N MET A 115 16.18 -4.83 -3.23
CA MET A 115 16.69 -3.83 -4.17
C MET A 115 17.86 -4.36 -5.00
N MET A 116 18.61 -5.33 -4.45
CA MET A 116 19.81 -5.91 -5.07
C MET A 116 19.51 -7.16 -5.93
N ARG A 117 18.23 -7.49 -6.14
CA ARG A 117 17.81 -8.66 -6.93
C ARG A 117 18.11 -8.46 -8.42
N GLU A 118 18.60 -9.52 -9.07
CA GLU A 118 18.84 -9.51 -10.53
C GLU A 118 17.56 -9.36 -11.36
N LYS A 119 16.44 -9.87 -10.85
CA LYS A 119 15.12 -9.79 -11.50
C LYS A 119 14.16 -8.96 -10.68
N PHE A 120 13.54 -7.97 -11.32
CA PHE A 120 12.54 -7.07 -10.73
C PHE A 120 13.00 -6.43 -9.40
N PRO A 121 14.11 -5.68 -9.40
CA PRO A 121 14.56 -4.98 -8.19
C PRO A 121 13.48 -4.02 -7.69
N GLU A 122 13.23 -4.02 -6.39
CA GLU A 122 12.31 -3.04 -5.81
C GLU A 122 12.96 -1.64 -5.82
N THR A 123 12.28 -0.65 -6.39
CA THR A 123 12.82 0.72 -6.53
C THR A 123 12.14 1.74 -5.61
N VAL A 124 11.31 1.28 -4.66
CA VAL A 124 10.50 2.15 -3.80
C VAL A 124 10.80 1.92 -2.31
N PRO A 125 10.73 2.94 -1.45
CA PRO A 125 11.07 2.82 -0.02
C PRO A 125 9.99 2.14 0.82
N PHE A 126 8.73 2.16 0.36
CA PHE A 126 7.58 1.43 0.92
C PHE A 126 6.44 1.40 -0.10
N ARG A 127 5.48 0.49 0.09
CA ARG A 127 4.31 0.40 -0.79
C ARG A 127 3.27 1.47 -0.41
N LEU A 128 3.04 2.42 -1.31
CA LEU A 128 2.01 3.45 -1.18
C LEU A 128 1.18 3.57 -2.47
N THR A 129 0.42 2.53 -2.79
CA THR A 129 -0.40 2.50 -4.02
C THR A 129 -1.69 3.31 -3.87
N ARG A 130 -2.32 3.66 -4.99
CA ARG A 130 -3.60 4.39 -5.00
C ARG A 130 -4.71 3.75 -4.14
N MET A 131 -4.74 2.42 -4.02
CA MET A 131 -5.76 1.74 -3.21
C MET A 131 -5.54 1.98 -1.72
N LEU A 132 -4.27 2.04 -1.30
CA LEU A 132 -3.90 2.35 0.08
C LEU A 132 -4.17 3.82 0.40
N THR A 133 -3.89 4.73 -0.54
CA THR A 133 -4.13 6.16 -0.37
C THR A 133 -5.61 6.52 -0.42
N HIS A 134 -6.41 5.93 -1.31
CA HIS A 134 -7.86 6.13 -1.36
C HIS A 134 -8.59 5.67 -0.09
N ALA A 135 -7.98 4.74 0.67
CA ALA A 135 -8.52 4.29 1.95
C ALA A 135 -8.23 5.25 3.12
N MET A 136 -7.39 6.28 2.91
CA MET A 136 -7.06 7.29 3.90
C MET A 136 -8.16 8.37 4.00
N GLU A 137 -7.83 9.45 4.69
CA GLU A 137 -8.67 10.63 4.88
C GLU A 137 -8.84 11.42 3.57
N VAL A 138 -9.72 12.41 3.58
CA VAL A 138 -9.99 13.27 2.41
C VAL A 138 -8.73 14.02 1.97
N SER A 139 -7.87 14.39 2.92
CA SER A 139 -6.57 15.01 2.65
C SER A 139 -5.52 14.04 2.07
N GLY A 140 -5.87 12.76 1.88
CA GLY A 140 -4.97 11.73 1.37
C GLY A 140 -3.71 11.61 2.21
N ILE A 141 -2.55 11.74 1.55
CA ILE A 141 -1.23 11.64 2.18
C ILE A 141 -0.86 12.87 3.00
N GLU A 142 -1.43 14.03 2.70
CA GLU A 142 -1.08 15.33 3.30
C GLU A 142 -1.74 15.57 4.67
N GLY A 143 -2.60 14.64 5.12
CA GLY A 143 -3.25 14.70 6.43
C GLY A 143 -2.49 13.95 7.51
N SER A 144 -3.20 13.09 8.25
CA SER A 144 -2.62 12.31 9.34
C SER A 144 -1.46 11.41 8.89
N PHE A 145 -1.41 10.97 7.63
CA PHE A 145 -0.32 10.14 7.13
C PHE A 145 1.02 10.87 7.23
N ARG A 146 1.16 12.03 6.57
CA ARG A 146 2.38 12.87 6.63
C ARG A 146 2.76 13.21 8.07
N ASN A 147 1.82 13.71 8.87
CA ASN A 147 2.10 14.07 10.27
C ASN A 147 2.62 12.86 11.08
N THR A 148 2.01 11.68 10.89
CA THR A 148 2.47 10.47 11.57
C THR A 148 3.86 10.04 11.07
N CYS A 149 4.15 10.19 9.77
CA CYS A 149 5.49 9.94 9.23
C CYS A 149 6.55 10.86 9.84
N GLU A 150 6.26 12.16 9.96
CA GLU A 150 7.15 13.15 10.55
C GLU A 150 7.44 12.84 12.03
N ILE A 151 6.40 12.54 12.81
CA ILE A 151 6.54 12.14 14.22
C ILE A 151 7.36 10.85 14.33
N THR A 152 7.05 9.83 13.52
CA THR A 152 7.75 8.54 13.57
C THR A 152 9.22 8.72 13.22
N MET A 153 9.52 9.46 12.15
CA MET A 153 10.90 9.75 11.75
C MET A 153 11.64 10.60 12.76
N GLY A 154 10.97 11.55 13.43
CA GLY A 154 11.54 12.32 14.53
C GLY A 154 11.99 11.39 15.65
N VAL A 155 11.09 10.54 16.14
CA VAL A 155 11.41 9.56 17.21
C VAL A 155 12.53 8.62 16.80
N MET A 156 12.52 8.10 15.57
CA MET A 156 13.58 7.19 15.09
C MET A 156 14.94 7.89 15.00
N ARG A 157 14.98 9.16 14.56
CA ARG A 157 16.23 9.93 14.46
C ARG A 157 16.78 10.33 15.83
N ASP A 158 15.90 10.73 16.75
CA ASP A 158 16.28 11.10 18.12
C ASP A 158 16.86 9.90 18.88
N ASN A 159 16.39 8.69 18.57
CA ASN A 159 16.82 7.45 19.19
C ASN A 159 17.73 6.60 18.29
N LYS A 160 18.45 7.23 17.34
CA LYS A 160 19.31 6.52 16.38
C LYS A 160 20.36 5.63 17.05
N GLU A 161 20.88 6.02 18.21
CA GLU A 161 21.89 5.27 18.95
C GLU A 161 21.35 3.97 19.54
N SER A 162 20.04 3.92 19.84
CA SER A 162 19.37 2.71 20.31
C SER A 162 18.98 1.77 19.16
N LEU A 163 18.95 2.27 17.92
CA LEU A 163 18.57 1.54 16.72
C LEU A 163 19.77 0.98 15.94
N MET A 164 20.98 1.50 16.20
CA MET A 164 22.26 1.02 15.67
C MET A 164 22.93 0.06 16.65
#